data_AF-A0A0L6JD04-F1
#
_entry.id   AF-A0A0L6JD04-F1
#
_cell.length_a   1.000
_cell.length_b   1.000
_cell.length_c   1.000
_cell.angle_alpha   90.00
_cell.angle_beta   90.00
_cell.angle_gamma   90.00
#
_symmetry.space_group_name_H-M   'P 1'
#
loop_
_entity.id
_entity.type
_entity.pdbx_description
1 polymer ?
#
loop_
_entity_poly.entity_id
_entity_poly.type
_entity_poly.pdbx_seq_one_letter_code
_entity_poly.pdbx_strand_id
1 'polypeptide(L)'
;MNNLERFYRTVHGRELLPWERQLAVRVAAALNTTTDDDFVVHLLLLYNATHVISEMHNELVAARDALSQGNRELVHDLSIEVRRNTRTIYVLLGVVVASVLGSVWILLSLASLSHQYTVGEARFAAALEACERRVTGAPQQGLAR
;
A
#
# COMPACT_ATOMS: atom_id res chain seq x y z
N MET A 1 14.10 -64.96 7.06
CA MET A 1 13.70 -63.53 7.08
C MET A 1 14.95 -62.74 7.40
N ASN A 2 15.38 -61.83 6.52
CA ASN A 2 16.58 -61.00 6.73
C ASN A 2 16.37 -60.05 7.92
N ASN A 3 17.44 -59.76 8.68
CA ASN A 3 17.40 -58.75 9.74
C ASN A 3 17.00 -57.38 9.20
N LEU A 4 17.46 -57.02 8.00
CA LEU A 4 17.09 -55.77 7.32
C LEU A 4 15.58 -55.66 7.03
N GLU A 5 14.96 -56.74 6.55
CA GLU A 5 13.51 -56.79 6.27
C GLU A 5 12.68 -56.72 7.56
N ARG A 6 13.14 -57.42 8.61
CA ARG A 6 12.50 -57.39 9.93
C ARG A 6 12.58 -56.00 10.55
N PHE A 7 13.73 -55.33 10.41
CA PHE A 7 13.94 -53.98 10.90
C PHE A 7 13.02 -52.99 10.19
N TYR A 8 12.96 -53.00 8.85
CA TYR A 8 12.08 -52.11 8.09
C TYR A 8 10.60 -52.32 8.40
N ARG A 9 10.16 -53.58 8.55
CA ARG A 9 8.80 -53.89 8.96
C ARG A 9 8.47 -53.37 10.37
N THR A 10 9.44 -53.37 11.28
CA THR A 10 9.25 -52.93 12.66
C THR A 10 9.29 -51.40 12.80
N VAL A 11 10.23 -50.74 12.12
CA VAL A 11 10.47 -49.29 12.26
C VAL A 11 9.59 -48.47 11.33
N HIS A 12 9.39 -48.91 10.09
CA HIS A 12 8.64 -48.17 9.09
C HIS A 12 7.26 -48.76 8.79
N GLY A 13 6.90 -49.91 9.38
CA GLY A 13 5.61 -50.57 9.16
C GLY A 13 5.37 -51.06 7.73
N ARG A 14 6.42 -51.03 6.88
CA ARG A 14 6.35 -51.37 5.45
C ARG A 14 7.44 -52.36 5.07
N GLU A 15 7.23 -53.06 3.97
CA GLU A 15 8.25 -53.92 3.38
C GLU A 15 9.35 -53.09 2.70
N LEU A 16 10.53 -53.70 2.61
CA LEU A 16 11.73 -53.11 2.04
C LEU A 16 11.57 -52.95 0.51
N LEU A 17 11.70 -51.71 0.01
CA LEU A 17 11.51 -51.40 -1.41
C LEU A 17 12.64 -52.00 -2.28
N PRO A 18 12.40 -52.26 -3.58
CA PRO A 18 13.39 -52.88 -4.47
C PRO A 18 14.69 -52.06 -4.61
N TRP A 19 14.58 -50.73 -4.59
CA TRP A 19 15.74 -49.84 -4.67
C TRP A 19 16.53 -49.80 -3.35
N GLU A 20 15.84 -49.87 -2.19
CA GLU A 20 16.48 -49.95 -0.86
C GLU A 20 17.28 -51.25 -0.72
N ARG A 21 16.77 -52.35 -1.27
CA ARG A 21 17.50 -53.63 -1.36
C ARG A 21 18.77 -53.49 -2.19
N GLN A 22 18.70 -52.86 -3.37
CA GLN A 22 19.88 -52.65 -4.21
C GLN A 22 20.91 -51.74 -3.53
N LEU A 23 20.46 -50.71 -2.81
CA LEU A 23 21.35 -49.84 -2.04
C LEU A 23 22.04 -50.63 -0.91
N ALA A 24 21.29 -51.44 -0.16
CA ALA A 24 21.84 -52.29 0.88
C ALA A 24 22.90 -53.27 0.35
N VAL A 25 22.63 -53.91 -0.79
CA VAL A 25 23.58 -54.82 -1.46
C VAL A 25 24.84 -54.07 -1.91
N ARG A 26 24.70 -52.86 -2.48
CA ARG A 26 25.85 -52.05 -2.89
C ARG A 26 26.70 -51.60 -1.71
N VAL A 27 26.06 -51.18 -0.61
CA VAL A 27 26.75 -50.76 0.62
C VAL A 27 27.47 -51.94 1.26
N ALA A 28 26.81 -53.10 1.38
CA ALA A 28 27.41 -54.31 1.89
C ALA A 28 28.60 -54.77 1.02
N ALA A 29 28.47 -54.75 -0.30
CA ALA A 29 29.56 -55.08 -1.22
C ALA A 29 30.73 -54.09 -1.14
N ALA A 30 30.45 -52.79 -0.99
CA ALA A 30 31.48 -51.76 -0.85
C ALA A 30 32.25 -51.86 0.49
N LEU A 31 31.56 -52.26 1.55
CA LEU A 31 32.15 -52.47 2.87
C LEU A 31 32.75 -53.87 3.05
N ASN A 32 32.60 -54.75 2.06
CA ASN A 32 32.96 -56.16 2.13
C ASN A 32 32.30 -56.89 3.32
N THR A 33 31.05 -56.53 3.61
CA THR A 33 30.23 -57.09 4.71
C THR A 33 28.94 -57.70 4.18
N THR A 34 28.12 -58.23 5.08
CA THR A 34 26.79 -58.78 4.70
C THR A 34 25.71 -57.71 4.80
N THR A 35 24.61 -57.89 4.06
CA THR A 35 23.46 -56.97 4.07
C THR A 35 22.65 -57.01 5.37
N ASP A 36 22.90 -58.01 6.22
CA ASP A 36 22.25 -58.19 7.52
C ASP A 36 23.09 -57.68 8.71
N ASP A 37 24.27 -57.14 8.44
CA ASP A 37 25.08 -56.48 9.47
C ASP A 37 24.42 -55.18 9.93
N ASP A 38 24.30 -55.01 11.25
CA ASP A 38 23.69 -53.83 11.89
C ASP A 38 24.29 -52.51 11.40
N PHE A 39 25.58 -52.52 11.04
CA PHE A 39 26.29 -51.37 10.49
C PHE A 39 25.73 -50.91 9.14
N VAL A 40 25.36 -51.85 8.24
CA VAL A 40 24.76 -51.55 6.94
C VAL A 40 23.34 -51.00 7.12
N VAL A 41 22.58 -51.55 8.07
CA VAL A 41 21.24 -51.05 8.43
C VAL A 41 21.31 -49.60 8.93
N HIS A 42 22.27 -49.30 9.80
CA HIS A 42 22.45 -47.96 10.36
C HIS A 42 22.86 -46.94 9.31
N LEU A 43 23.70 -47.34 8.36
CA LEU A 43 24.17 -46.46 7.28
C LEU A 43 23.05 -46.16 6.27
N LEU A 44 22.18 -47.14 5.99
CA LEU A 44 20.97 -46.93 5.17
C LEU A 44 19.98 -45.98 5.85
N LEU A 45 19.78 -46.11 7.17
CA LEU A 45 18.94 -45.20 7.94
C LEU A 45 19.48 -43.78 7.90
N LEU A 46 20.79 -43.61 8.13
CA LEU A 46 21.43 -42.31 8.11
C LEU A 46 21.32 -41.66 6.72
N TYR A 47 21.52 -42.44 5.65
CA TYR A 47 21.35 -41.96 4.27
C TYR A 47 19.90 -41.52 4.01
N ASN A 48 18.92 -42.33 4.40
CA ASN A 48 17.51 -42.01 4.18
C ASN A 48 17.06 -40.78 5.00
N ALA A 49 17.48 -40.70 6.27
CA ALA A 49 17.22 -39.52 7.10
C ALA A 49 17.85 -38.26 6.50
N THR A 50 19.09 -38.34 6.01
CA THR A 50 19.79 -37.22 5.38
C THR A 50 19.10 -36.78 4.09
N HIS A 51 18.64 -37.73 3.29
CA HIS A 51 17.89 -37.45 2.06
C HIS A 51 16.58 -36.72 2.36
N VAL A 52 15.78 -37.24 3.29
CA VAL A 52 14.50 -36.63 3.70
C VAL A 52 14.72 -35.22 4.29
N ILE A 53 15.74 -35.05 5.14
CA ILE A 53 16.09 -33.74 5.71
C ILE A 53 16.50 -32.76 4.60
N SER A 54 17.29 -33.21 3.62
CA SER A 54 17.70 -32.36 2.51
C SER A 54 16.53 -31.94 1.62
N GLU A 55 15.60 -32.87 1.36
CA GLU A 55 14.41 -32.62 0.55
C GLU A 55 13.47 -31.64 1.25
N MET A 56 13.16 -31.88 2.53
CA MET A 56 12.37 -30.94 3.35
C MET A 56 13.04 -29.57 3.47
N HIS A 57 14.38 -29.52 3.59
CA HIS A 57 15.10 -28.25 3.63
C HIS A 57 14.95 -27.48 2.32
N ASN A 58 15.02 -28.17 1.18
CA ASN A 58 14.89 -27.55 -0.14
C ASN A 58 13.46 -27.03 -0.37
N GLU A 59 12.44 -27.82 0.01
CA GLU A 59 11.05 -27.37 -0.02
C GLU A 59 10.80 -26.18 0.90
N LEU A 60 11.39 -26.16 2.10
CA LEU A 60 11.29 -25.04 3.03
C LEU A 60 11.94 -23.77 2.47
N VAL A 61 13.11 -23.91 1.83
CA VAL A 61 13.79 -22.79 1.16
C VAL A 61 12.94 -22.27 0.01
N ALA A 62 12.37 -23.15 -0.82
CA ALA A 62 11.49 -22.75 -1.91
C ALA A 62 10.22 -22.04 -1.40
N ALA A 63 9.60 -22.55 -0.34
CA ALA A 63 8.43 -21.93 0.29
C ALA A 63 8.78 -20.56 0.91
N ARG A 64 9.94 -20.44 1.56
CA ARG A 64 10.43 -19.18 2.12
C ARG A 64 10.67 -18.16 1.01
N ASP A 65 11.29 -18.57 -0.08
CA ASP A 65 11.61 -17.66 -1.18
C ASP A 65 10.32 -17.17 -1.87
N ALA A 66 9.33 -18.07 -2.08
CA ALA A 66 8.01 -17.70 -2.58
C ALA A 66 7.27 -16.72 -1.65
N LEU A 67 7.30 -16.97 -0.32
CA LEU A 67 6.74 -16.04 0.68
C LEU A 67 7.44 -14.68 0.67
N SER A 68 8.77 -14.67 0.54
CA SER A 68 9.54 -13.43 0.50
C SER A 68 9.23 -12.60 -0.75
N GLN A 69 8.99 -13.26 -1.87
CA GLN A 69 8.63 -12.63 -3.13
C GLN A 69 7.21 -12.06 -3.07
N GLY A 70 6.24 -12.84 -2.59
CA GLY A 70 4.87 -12.37 -2.40
C GLY A 70 4.78 -11.19 -1.43
N ASN A 71 5.57 -11.20 -0.34
CA ASN A 71 5.61 -10.07 0.59
C ASN A 71 6.17 -8.79 -0.04
N ARG A 72 7.17 -8.89 -0.93
CA ARG A 72 7.68 -7.72 -1.67
C ARG A 72 6.63 -7.13 -2.61
N GLU A 73 5.86 -7.98 -3.28
CA GLU A 73 4.78 -7.56 -4.18
C GLU A 73 3.66 -6.85 -3.39
N LEU A 74 3.22 -7.41 -2.26
CA LEU A 74 2.25 -6.79 -1.35
C LEU A 74 2.70 -5.42 -0.84
N VAL A 75 3.96 -5.29 -0.42
CA VAL A 75 4.52 -4.00 0.02
C VAL A 75 4.56 -3.00 -1.13
N HIS A 76 4.89 -3.45 -2.35
CA HIS A 76 4.92 -2.59 -3.53
C HIS A 76 3.53 -2.08 -3.88
N ASP A 77 2.53 -2.96 -3.96
CA ASP A 77 1.15 -2.61 -4.26
C ASP A 77 0.56 -1.66 -3.20
N LEU A 78 0.82 -1.95 -1.92
CA LEU A 78 0.38 -1.08 -0.83
C LEU A 78 1.03 0.31 -0.93
N SER A 79 2.32 0.39 -1.30
CA SER A 79 3.01 1.67 -1.48
C SER A 79 2.42 2.51 -2.62
N ILE A 80 2.02 1.86 -3.72
CA ILE A 80 1.39 2.51 -4.86
C ILE A 80 0.01 3.05 -4.46
N GLU A 81 -0.78 2.23 -3.77
CA GLU A 81 -2.12 2.60 -3.35
C GLU A 81 -2.10 3.75 -2.33
N VAL A 82 -1.22 3.68 -1.33
CA VAL A 82 -1.02 4.78 -0.37
C VAL A 82 -0.59 6.05 -1.09
N ARG A 83 0.38 5.99 -2.01
CA ARG A 83 0.84 7.16 -2.76
C ARG A 83 -0.28 7.77 -3.61
N ARG A 84 -1.11 6.93 -4.24
CA ARG A 84 -2.28 7.37 -5.01
C ARG A 84 -3.30 8.06 -4.11
N ASN A 85 -3.60 7.48 -2.96
CA ASN A 85 -4.57 8.03 -2.03
C ASN A 85 -4.08 9.34 -1.37
N THR A 86 -2.78 9.44 -1.07
CA THR A 86 -2.19 10.70 -0.61
C THR A 86 -2.32 11.80 -1.67
N ARG A 87 -2.10 11.49 -2.95
CA ARG A 87 -2.26 12.46 -4.04
C ARG A 87 -3.72 12.92 -4.19
N THR A 88 -4.69 12.02 -4.09
CA THR A 88 -6.12 12.39 -4.17
C THR A 88 -6.52 13.28 -3.00
N ILE A 89 -6.04 13.00 -1.78
CA ILE A 89 -6.27 13.84 -0.60
C ILE A 89 -5.71 15.26 -0.80
N TYR A 90 -4.48 15.41 -1.31
CA TYR A 90 -3.92 16.73 -1.59
C TYR A 90 -4.69 17.52 -2.66
N VAL A 91 -5.18 16.84 -3.70
CA VAL A 91 -6.04 17.47 -4.71
C VAL A 91 -7.35 17.97 -4.09
N LEU A 92 -8.00 17.13 -3.28
CA LEU A 92 -9.21 17.50 -2.53
C LEU A 92 -8.97 18.70 -1.61
N LEU A 93 -7.85 18.70 -0.88
CA LEU A 93 -7.47 19.82 -0.02
C LEU A 93 -7.30 21.12 -0.84
N GLY A 94 -6.65 21.03 -2.00
CA GLY A 94 -6.46 22.17 -2.91
C GLY A 94 -7.80 22.73 -3.41
N VAL A 95 -8.74 21.87 -3.79
CA VAL A 95 -10.09 22.27 -4.22
C VAL A 95 -10.84 22.99 -3.10
N VAL A 96 -10.78 22.46 -1.87
CA VAL A 96 -11.41 23.09 -0.70
C VAL A 96 -10.83 24.49 -0.45
N VAL A 97 -9.50 24.62 -0.45
CA VAL A 97 -8.83 25.92 -0.25
C VAL A 97 -9.21 26.91 -1.36
N ALA A 98 -9.20 26.49 -2.63
CA ALA A 98 -9.59 27.33 -3.75
C ALA A 98 -11.06 27.78 -3.64
N SER A 99 -11.96 26.90 -3.21
CA SER A 99 -13.37 27.23 -3.00
C SER A 99 -13.57 28.28 -1.89
N VAL A 100 -12.84 28.15 -0.78
CA VAL A 100 -12.90 29.13 0.32
C VAL A 100 -12.35 30.48 -0.14
N LEU A 101 -11.18 30.49 -0.79
CA LEU A 101 -10.58 31.73 -1.32
C LEU A 101 -11.49 32.40 -2.35
N GLY A 102 -12.09 31.63 -3.25
CA GLY A 102 -13.05 32.13 -4.22
C GLY A 102 -14.29 32.75 -3.55
N SER A 103 -14.81 32.10 -2.50
CA SER A 103 -15.95 32.62 -1.75
C SER A 103 -15.62 33.95 -1.05
N VAL A 104 -14.44 34.04 -0.42
CA VAL A 104 -13.95 35.28 0.20
C VAL A 104 -13.78 36.38 -0.85
N TRP A 105 -13.20 36.05 -2.00
CA TRP A 105 -13.01 36.98 -3.11
C TRP A 105 -14.35 37.53 -3.63
N ILE A 106 -15.35 36.67 -3.79
CA ILE A 106 -16.70 37.06 -4.21
C ILE A 106 -17.31 38.02 -3.18
N LEU A 107 -17.22 37.70 -1.89
CA LEU A 107 -17.75 38.56 -0.82
C LEU A 107 -17.06 39.93 -0.80
N LEU A 108 -15.73 39.97 -0.96
CA LEU A 108 -14.97 41.21 -0.99
C LEU A 108 -15.33 42.05 -2.23
N SER A 109 -15.50 41.40 -3.38
CA SER A 109 -15.92 42.04 -4.62
C SER A 109 -17.32 42.64 -4.48
N LEU A 110 -18.28 41.89 -3.91
CA LEU A 110 -19.62 42.40 -3.62
C LEU A 110 -19.60 43.56 -2.63
N ALA A 111 -18.78 43.48 -1.57
CA ALA A 111 -18.67 44.54 -0.58
C ALA A 111 -18.08 45.83 -1.18
N SER A 112 -17.05 45.72 -2.02
CA SER A 112 -16.47 46.86 -2.73
C SER A 112 -17.44 47.50 -3.72
N LEU A 113 -18.18 46.70 -4.49
CA LEU A 113 -19.24 47.18 -5.38
C LEU A 113 -20.38 47.87 -4.59
N SER A 114 -20.80 47.28 -3.48
CA SER A 114 -21.81 47.86 -2.59
C SER A 114 -21.34 49.20 -1.99
N HIS A 115 -20.08 49.29 -1.58
CA HIS A 115 -19.52 50.53 -1.07
C HIS A 115 -19.43 51.62 -2.16
N GLN A 116 -19.03 51.26 -3.38
CA GLN A 116 -19.03 52.20 -4.51
C GLN A 116 -20.44 52.68 -4.86
N TYR A 117 -21.43 51.78 -4.77
CA TYR A 117 -22.82 52.12 -5.02
C TYR A 117 -23.37 53.09 -3.97
N THR A 118 -23.14 52.83 -2.67
CA THR A 118 -23.58 53.73 -1.58
C THR A 118 -22.88 55.08 -1.60
N VAL A 119 -21.58 55.13 -1.94
CA VAL A 119 -20.85 56.40 -2.15
C VAL A 119 -21.37 57.14 -3.38
N GLY A 120 -21.75 56.41 -4.44
CA GLY A 120 -22.42 56.98 -5.61
C GLY A 120 -23.75 57.63 -5.26
N GLU A 121 -24.63 56.92 -4.57
CA GLU A 121 -25.91 57.43 -4.10
C GLU A 121 -25.75 58.65 -3.17
N ALA A 122 -24.79 58.61 -2.23
CA ALA A 122 -24.50 59.74 -1.35
C ALA A 122 -24.02 60.98 -2.12
N ARG A 123 -23.22 60.80 -3.18
CA ARG A 123 -22.79 61.91 -4.06
C ARG A 123 -23.93 62.47 -4.89
N PHE A 124 -24.83 61.62 -5.39
CA PHE A 124 -26.01 62.07 -6.12
C PHE A 124 -26.98 62.83 -5.21
N ALA A 125 -27.22 62.35 -3.99
CA ALA A 125 -28.03 63.04 -2.99
C ALA A 125 -27.42 64.41 -2.62
N ALA A 126 -26.11 64.47 -2.34
CA ALA A 126 -25.42 65.71 -2.03
C ALA A 126 -25.41 66.71 -3.22
N ALA A 127 -25.32 66.22 -4.47
CA ALA A 127 -25.41 67.06 -5.66
C ALA A 127 -26.83 67.64 -5.85
N LEU A 128 -27.85 66.87 -5.50
CA LEU A 128 -29.26 67.29 -5.56
C LEU A 128 -29.56 68.35 -4.51
N GLU A 129 -29.11 68.16 -3.26
CA GLU A 129 -29.19 69.18 -2.21
C GLU A 129 -28.43 70.47 -2.56
N ALA A 130 -27.26 70.36 -3.21
CA ALA A 130 -26.51 71.52 -3.66
C ALA A 130 -27.22 72.29 -4.80
N CYS A 131 -27.93 71.60 -5.69
CA CYS A 131 -28.77 72.24 -6.71
C CYS A 131 -29.97 72.95 -6.07
N GLU A 132 -30.63 72.32 -5.10
CA GLU A 132 -31.78 72.88 -4.40
C GLU A 132 -31.40 74.14 -3.58
N ARG A 133 -30.22 74.13 -2.95
CA ARG A 133 -29.64 75.33 -2.30
C ARG A 133 -29.31 76.46 -3.27
N ARG A 134 -28.89 76.15 -4.50
CA ARG A 134 -28.64 77.19 -5.53
C ARG A 134 -29.92 77.81 -6.06
N VAL A 135 -31.01 77.03 -6.15
CA VAL A 135 -32.34 77.53 -6.54
C VAL A 135 -32.95 78.42 -5.46
N THR A 136 -32.75 78.08 -4.19
CA THR A 136 -33.26 78.86 -3.04
C THR A 136 -32.35 80.02 -2.61
N GLY A 137 -31.07 80.00 -2.99
CA GLY A 137 -30.08 81.03 -2.67
C GLY A 137 -29.86 82.10 -3.74
N ALA A 138 -30.66 82.13 -4.81
CA ALA A 138 -30.57 83.19 -5.82
C ALA A 138 -31.03 84.53 -5.19
N PRO A 139 -30.16 85.56 -5.08
CA PRO A 139 -30.61 86.87 -4.68
C PRO A 139 -31.49 87.43 -5.79
N GLN A 140 -32.72 87.81 -5.44
CA GLN A 140 -33.67 88.48 -6.30
C GLN A 140 -33.12 89.88 -6.65
N GLN A 141 -32.20 89.95 -7.62
CA GLN A 141 -31.75 91.21 -8.20
C GLN A 141 -32.76 91.68 -9.25
N GLY A 142 -33.50 92.72 -8.87
CA GLY A 142 -33.96 93.78 -9.77
C GLY A 142 -35.29 93.54 -10.47
N LEU A 143 -36.35 94.20 -9.99
CA LEU A 143 -37.11 95.18 -10.76
C LEU A 143 -38.22 95.78 -9.88
N ALA A 144 -38.02 97.00 -9.39
CA ALA A 144 -39.14 97.85 -8.99
C ALA A 144 -38.85 99.26 -9.50
N ARG A 145 -39.79 99.70 -10.32
CA ARG A 145 -39.90 100.98 -11.03
C ARG A 145 -40.11 102.14 -10.07
#